data_AF-A0A4Y7XH06-F1
#
_entry.id   AF-A0A4Y7XH06-F1
#
_cell.length_a   1.000
_cell.length_b   1.000
_cell.length_c   1.000
_cell.angle_alpha   90.00
_cell.angle_beta   90.00
_cell.angle_gamma   90.00
#
_symmetry.space_group_name_H-M   'P 1'
#
loop_
_entity.id
_entity.type
_entity.pdbx_description
1 polymer ?
#
loop_
_entity_poly.entity_id
_entity_poly.type
_entity_poly.pdbx_seq_one_letter_code
_entity_poly.pdbx_strand_id
1 'polypeptide(L)'
;MDIIVNNPFRILGLSATASARDMTKRISDLEMFAELGKVKSYPCDFAFLAPLDRSLEAVTDAARKIESDEDKIFYALFWFIANDSVDEIALECLGAQDSHKADQLWADRIESTEYPKFSWWLNAAVLNFLLSHQAQFDNKKFESSLYVLGLLLDDYFDDIKYAVLSGKTMNVNQRQIGKNVIDYVLRYIATANIQVYGNSKIKLLKEFNSFPKFAIEYAETKILTPILDSIQAETDKLKDYRENENRFGLKNKGIKNEFIIQFNELNEYIKNNPDSSALYKIQSTINLNRG
;
A
#
# COMPACT_ATOMS: atom_id res chain seq x y z
N MET A 1 -0.59 -3.41 -9.44
CA MET A 1 0.13 -4.46 -8.69
C MET A 1 1.65 -4.39 -8.85
N ASP A 2 2.19 -3.25 -9.28
CA ASP A 2 3.60 -3.13 -9.70
C ASP A 2 4.61 -3.43 -8.59
N ILE A 3 4.33 -3.08 -7.33
CA ILE A 3 5.27 -3.25 -6.22
C ILE A 3 5.58 -4.70 -5.88
N ILE A 4 4.70 -5.64 -6.25
CA ILE A 4 4.90 -7.07 -6.06
C ILE A 4 5.44 -7.70 -7.34
N VAL A 5 4.86 -7.36 -8.50
CA VAL A 5 5.28 -7.91 -9.80
C VAL A 5 6.71 -7.49 -10.16
N ASN A 6 7.07 -6.24 -9.91
CA ASN A 6 8.40 -5.69 -10.17
C ASN A 6 9.13 -5.41 -8.86
N ASN A 7 8.84 -6.20 -7.82
CA ASN A 7 9.53 -6.09 -6.54
C ASN A 7 11.05 -6.35 -6.74
N PRO A 8 11.94 -5.53 -6.19
CA PRO A 8 13.38 -5.72 -6.34
C PRO A 8 13.85 -7.07 -5.80
N PHE A 9 13.29 -7.56 -4.69
CA PHE A 9 13.64 -8.89 -4.17
C PHE A 9 13.21 -10.01 -5.12
N ARG A 10 12.07 -9.86 -5.81
CA ARG A 10 11.64 -10.78 -6.87
C ARG A 10 12.59 -10.79 -8.06
N ILE A 11 12.94 -9.61 -8.57
CA ILE A 11 13.87 -9.46 -9.71
C ILE A 11 15.20 -10.12 -9.37
N LEU A 12 15.70 -9.92 -8.15
CA LEU A 12 16.92 -10.56 -7.67
C LEU A 12 16.72 -12.06 -7.31
N GLY A 13 15.49 -12.55 -7.23
CA GLY A 13 15.16 -13.94 -6.87
C GLY A 13 15.46 -14.28 -5.41
N LEU A 14 15.42 -13.28 -4.53
CA LEU A 14 15.78 -13.38 -3.11
C LEU A 14 14.54 -13.30 -2.23
N SER A 15 14.63 -13.89 -1.04
CA SER A 15 13.78 -13.52 0.11
C SER A 15 14.11 -12.09 0.54
N ALA A 16 13.13 -11.35 1.06
CA ALA A 16 13.39 -10.00 1.58
C ALA A 16 14.31 -9.99 2.83
N THR A 17 14.53 -11.16 3.45
CA THR A 17 15.48 -11.38 4.57
C THR A 17 16.84 -11.91 4.12
N ALA A 18 17.14 -11.92 2.81
CA ALA A 18 18.43 -12.40 2.32
C ALA A 18 19.60 -11.57 2.88
N SER A 19 20.68 -12.25 3.25
CA SER A 19 21.86 -11.58 3.81
C SER A 19 22.51 -10.65 2.78
N ALA A 20 23.23 -9.63 3.23
CA ALA A 20 23.99 -8.75 2.34
C ALA A 20 24.97 -9.53 1.44
N ARG A 21 25.57 -10.61 1.97
CA ARG A 21 26.44 -11.50 1.21
C ARG A 21 25.69 -12.22 0.09
N ASP A 22 24.51 -12.75 0.38
CA ASP A 22 23.68 -13.44 -0.62
C ASP A 22 23.17 -12.46 -1.68
N MET A 23 22.82 -11.25 -1.28
CA MET A 23 22.41 -10.18 -2.18
C MET A 23 23.53 -9.78 -3.15
N THR A 24 24.74 -9.48 -2.65
CA THR A 24 25.90 -9.16 -3.51
C THR A 24 26.21 -10.30 -4.47
N LYS A 25 26.27 -11.54 -3.96
CA LYS A 25 26.52 -12.71 -4.81
C LYS A 25 25.45 -12.84 -5.90
N ARG A 26 24.18 -12.62 -5.54
CA ARG A 26 23.07 -12.78 -6.45
C ARG A 26 23.05 -11.73 -7.54
N ILE A 27 23.34 -10.48 -7.20
CA ILE A 27 23.44 -9.38 -8.18
C ILE A 27 24.53 -9.73 -9.21
N SER A 28 25.74 -10.07 -8.75
CA SER A 28 26.84 -10.43 -9.66
C SER A 28 26.53 -11.65 -10.53
N ASP A 29 25.89 -12.69 -9.96
CA ASP A 29 25.43 -13.84 -10.74
C ASP A 29 24.46 -13.39 -11.85
N LEU A 30 23.42 -12.64 -11.49
CA LEU A 30 22.37 -12.21 -12.42
C LEU A 30 22.87 -11.29 -13.53
N GLU A 31 23.75 -10.34 -13.21
CA GLU A 31 24.40 -9.47 -14.20
C GLU A 31 25.18 -10.28 -15.23
N MET A 32 26.00 -11.24 -14.78
CA MET A 32 26.75 -12.14 -15.66
C MET A 32 25.82 -13.00 -16.53
N PHE A 33 24.72 -13.55 -15.97
CA PHE A 33 23.75 -14.32 -16.77
C PHE A 33 23.08 -13.44 -17.82
N ALA A 34 22.70 -12.21 -17.48
CA ALA A 34 22.08 -11.25 -18.38
C ALA A 34 23.02 -10.85 -19.54
N GLU A 35 24.30 -10.57 -19.25
CA GLU A 35 25.32 -10.27 -20.27
C GLU A 35 25.53 -11.43 -21.25
N LEU A 36 25.42 -12.67 -20.79
CA LEU A 36 25.53 -13.87 -21.61
C LEU A 36 24.22 -14.22 -22.35
N GLY A 37 23.16 -13.41 -22.21
CA GLY A 37 21.84 -13.68 -22.79
C GLY A 37 21.17 -14.94 -22.22
N LYS A 38 21.53 -15.35 -21.01
CA LYS A 38 21.01 -16.54 -20.33
C LYS A 38 20.03 -16.15 -19.23
N VAL A 39 19.00 -16.97 -19.05
CA VAL A 39 18.03 -16.80 -17.97
C VAL A 39 18.28 -17.86 -16.90
N LYS A 40 18.26 -17.43 -15.64
CA LYS A 40 18.33 -18.31 -14.46
C LYS A 40 17.07 -18.14 -13.63
N SER A 41 16.54 -19.26 -13.14
CA SER A 41 15.39 -19.29 -12.26
C SER A 41 15.78 -19.62 -10.81
N TYR A 42 14.99 -19.15 -9.86
CA TYR A 42 15.16 -19.31 -8.42
C TYR A 42 13.86 -19.77 -7.75
N PRO A 43 13.92 -20.34 -6.53
CA PRO A 43 12.74 -20.88 -5.84
C PRO A 43 11.57 -19.90 -5.66
N CYS A 44 11.83 -18.60 -5.53
CA CYS A 44 10.80 -17.56 -5.37
C CYS A 44 10.22 -17.05 -6.70
N ASP A 45 10.57 -17.68 -7.83
CA ASP A 45 10.03 -17.34 -9.14
C ASP A 45 8.66 -17.99 -9.34
N PHE A 46 7.66 -17.47 -8.66
CA PHE A 46 6.32 -18.04 -8.71
C PHE A 46 5.69 -17.88 -10.10
N ALA A 47 5.36 -19.01 -10.72
CA ALA A 47 4.84 -19.07 -12.09
C ALA A 47 3.47 -18.40 -12.27
N PHE A 48 2.69 -18.24 -11.19
CA PHE A 48 1.39 -17.57 -11.23
C PHE A 48 1.50 -16.04 -11.31
N LEU A 49 2.70 -15.47 -11.13
CA LEU A 49 2.95 -14.03 -11.28
C LEU A 49 3.23 -13.67 -12.75
N ALA A 50 3.09 -12.38 -13.08
CA ALA A 50 3.38 -11.88 -14.42
C ALA A 50 4.84 -12.19 -14.85
N PRO A 51 5.14 -12.20 -16.17
CA PRO A 51 6.48 -12.49 -16.67
C PRO A 51 7.57 -11.70 -15.95
N LEU A 52 8.69 -12.37 -15.68
CA LEU A 52 9.80 -11.82 -14.92
C LEU A 52 10.88 -11.31 -15.87
N ASP A 53 11.19 -10.01 -15.80
CA ASP A 53 12.35 -9.43 -16.49
C ASP A 53 13.58 -9.46 -15.58
N ARG A 54 14.68 -10.02 -16.11
CA ARG A 54 16.01 -10.05 -15.51
C ARG A 54 17.07 -9.57 -16.50
N SER A 55 16.71 -8.63 -17.36
CA SER A 55 17.66 -7.84 -18.13
C SER A 55 18.68 -7.17 -17.20
N LEU A 56 19.86 -6.82 -17.75
CA LEU A 56 20.89 -6.12 -16.99
C LEU A 56 20.33 -4.83 -16.38
N GLU A 57 19.54 -4.08 -17.15
CA GLU A 57 18.85 -2.86 -16.69
C GLU A 57 17.92 -3.14 -15.50
N ALA A 58 17.06 -4.17 -15.60
CA ALA A 58 16.14 -4.53 -14.52
C ALA A 58 16.88 -4.97 -13.24
N VAL A 59 17.97 -5.74 -13.37
CA VAL A 59 18.78 -6.19 -12.23
C VAL A 59 19.48 -5.02 -11.56
N THR A 60 20.11 -4.13 -12.33
CA THR A 60 20.77 -2.93 -11.80
C THR A 60 19.76 -1.98 -11.14
N ASP A 61 18.59 -1.76 -11.74
CA ASP A 61 17.53 -0.94 -11.15
C ASP A 61 16.98 -1.55 -9.86
N ALA A 62 16.76 -2.87 -9.83
CA ALA A 62 16.32 -3.59 -8.64
C ALA A 62 17.33 -3.46 -7.50
N ALA A 63 18.62 -3.63 -7.77
CA ALA A 63 19.68 -3.47 -6.79
C ALA A 63 19.70 -2.04 -6.21
N ARG A 64 19.61 -1.02 -7.08
CA ARG A 64 19.56 0.39 -6.67
C ARG A 64 18.35 0.70 -5.79
N LYS A 65 17.17 0.15 -6.11
CA LYS A 65 15.93 0.35 -5.35
C LYS A 65 15.99 -0.14 -3.92
N ILE A 66 16.91 -1.06 -3.58
CA ILE A 66 17.08 -1.59 -2.22
C ILE A 66 18.45 -1.26 -1.66
N GLU A 67 19.06 -0.15 -2.08
CA GLU A 67 20.34 0.29 -1.54
C GLU A 67 20.19 0.86 -0.12
N SER A 68 19.15 1.68 0.10
CA SER A 68 18.82 2.25 1.41
C SER A 68 18.08 1.25 2.31
N ASP A 69 18.25 1.36 3.62
CA ASP A 69 17.60 0.48 4.57
C ASP A 69 16.09 0.74 4.67
N GLU A 70 15.65 2.00 4.52
CA GLU A 70 14.24 2.34 4.40
C GLU A 70 13.59 1.70 3.18
N ASP A 71 14.24 1.74 2.02
CA ASP A 71 13.68 1.16 0.81
C ASP A 71 13.67 -0.37 0.87
N LYS A 72 14.71 -1.00 1.45
CA LYS A 72 14.69 -2.45 1.72
C LYS A 72 13.46 -2.85 2.51
N ILE A 73 13.18 -2.16 3.63
CA ILE A 73 12.01 -2.46 4.46
C ILE A 73 10.71 -2.16 3.70
N PHE A 74 10.65 -1.03 3.00
CA PHE A 74 9.48 -0.66 2.19
C PHE A 74 9.14 -1.74 1.16
N TYR A 75 10.12 -2.22 0.39
CA TYR A 75 9.88 -3.29 -0.59
C TYR A 75 9.65 -4.66 0.05
N ALA A 76 10.22 -4.90 1.25
CA ALA A 76 9.99 -6.14 2.00
C ALA A 76 8.54 -6.28 2.48
N LEU A 77 7.88 -5.18 2.83
CA LEU A 77 6.44 -5.16 3.18
C LEU A 77 5.53 -5.69 2.05
N PHE A 78 6.05 -5.78 0.82
CA PHE A 78 5.33 -6.24 -0.36
C PHE A 78 5.99 -7.47 -1.01
N TRP A 79 6.82 -8.20 -0.28
CA TRP A 79 7.46 -9.41 -0.78
C TRP A 79 7.50 -10.52 0.27
N PHE A 80 7.61 -11.75 -0.19
CA PHE A 80 7.63 -12.92 0.66
C PHE A 80 8.96 -13.08 1.40
N ILE A 81 8.89 -13.64 2.61
CA ILE A 81 10.05 -13.98 3.43
C ILE A 81 10.01 -15.43 3.89
N ALA A 82 11.16 -16.08 3.90
CA ALA A 82 11.35 -17.38 4.56
C ALA A 82 12.02 -17.14 5.91
N ASN A 83 11.24 -17.18 7.00
CA ASN A 83 11.73 -16.91 8.36
C ASN A 83 11.69 -18.15 9.26
N ASP A 84 10.81 -19.11 8.97
CA ASP A 84 10.79 -20.42 9.62
C ASP A 84 10.27 -21.53 8.68
N SER A 85 10.14 -22.75 9.21
CA SER A 85 9.68 -23.91 8.43
C SER A 85 8.23 -23.82 7.96
N VAL A 86 7.37 -23.03 8.62
CA VAL A 86 5.99 -22.80 8.13
C VAL A 86 6.06 -21.95 6.88
N ASP A 87 6.84 -20.86 6.92
CA ASP A 87 7.05 -19.99 5.76
C ASP A 87 7.66 -20.77 4.59
N GLU A 88 8.68 -21.58 4.84
CA GLU A 88 9.32 -22.42 3.81
C GLU A 88 8.31 -23.35 3.12
N ILE A 89 7.52 -24.11 3.88
CA ILE A 89 6.52 -25.04 3.33
C ILE A 89 5.41 -24.28 2.56
N ALA A 90 4.97 -23.14 3.07
CA ALA A 90 3.95 -22.33 2.38
C ALA A 90 4.49 -21.73 1.08
N LEU A 91 5.76 -21.29 1.04
CA LEU A 91 6.42 -20.81 -0.17
C LEU A 91 6.63 -21.93 -1.19
N GLU A 92 6.92 -23.17 -0.75
CA GLU A 92 6.93 -24.33 -1.63
C GLU A 92 5.55 -24.61 -2.24
N CYS A 93 4.48 -24.47 -1.46
CA CYS A 93 3.10 -24.57 -1.97
C CYS A 93 2.83 -23.49 -3.04
N LEU A 94 3.28 -22.25 -2.83
CA LEU A 94 3.19 -21.19 -3.84
C LEU A 94 3.99 -21.51 -5.10
N GLY A 95 5.18 -22.11 -4.97
CA GLY A 95 5.99 -22.61 -6.09
C GLY A 95 5.27 -23.70 -6.88
N ALA A 96 4.50 -24.55 -6.20
CA ALA A 96 3.64 -25.56 -6.79
C ALA A 96 2.28 -25.02 -7.28
N GLN A 97 2.06 -23.69 -7.26
CA GLN A 97 0.83 -23.01 -7.63
C GLN A 97 -0.39 -23.34 -6.74
N ASP A 98 -0.16 -23.81 -5.52
CA ASP A 98 -1.19 -24.08 -4.52
C ASP A 98 -1.28 -22.91 -3.52
N SER A 99 -1.85 -21.79 -3.98
CA SER A 99 -2.04 -20.59 -3.16
C SER A 99 -3.03 -20.79 -2.02
N HIS A 100 -4.03 -21.66 -2.20
CA HIS A 100 -4.99 -21.98 -1.14
C HIS A 100 -4.30 -22.64 0.05
N LYS A 101 -3.46 -23.65 -0.21
CA LYS A 101 -2.74 -24.35 0.86
C LYS A 101 -1.71 -23.44 1.54
N ALA A 102 -1.04 -22.57 0.79
CA ALA A 102 -0.15 -21.57 1.37
C ALA A 102 -0.90 -20.62 2.32
N ASP A 103 -2.04 -20.05 1.88
CA ASP A 103 -2.91 -19.18 2.70
C ASP A 103 -3.37 -19.90 3.97
N GLN A 104 -3.81 -21.16 3.85
CA GLN A 104 -4.26 -21.97 4.98
C GLN A 104 -3.15 -22.21 6.01
N LEU A 105 -1.92 -22.51 5.58
CA LEU A 105 -0.79 -22.76 6.49
C LEU A 105 -0.49 -21.55 7.38
N TRP A 106 -0.53 -20.34 6.83
CA TRP A 106 -0.35 -19.12 7.61
C TRP A 106 -1.58 -18.82 8.47
N ALA A 107 -2.79 -18.93 7.92
CA ALA A 107 -4.04 -18.68 8.65
C ALA A 107 -4.18 -19.57 9.89
N ASP A 108 -3.96 -20.88 9.75
CA ASP A 108 -4.04 -21.85 10.85
C ASP A 108 -3.05 -21.51 11.98
N ARG A 109 -1.85 -21.02 11.63
CA ARG A 109 -0.83 -20.61 12.61
C ARG A 109 -1.16 -19.29 13.29
N ILE A 110 -1.69 -18.34 12.54
CA ILE A 110 -2.16 -17.06 13.07
C ILE A 110 -3.32 -17.29 14.05
N GLU A 111 -4.28 -18.14 13.73
CA GLU A 111 -5.45 -18.40 14.58
C GLU A 111 -5.08 -19.20 15.85
N SER A 112 -4.14 -20.14 15.75
CA SER A 112 -3.76 -21.02 16.86
C SER A 112 -2.69 -20.47 17.79
N THR A 113 -2.14 -19.27 17.53
CA THR A 113 -1.04 -18.70 18.30
C THR A 113 -1.46 -17.37 18.92
N GLU A 114 -1.24 -17.19 20.23
CA GLU A 114 -1.56 -15.93 20.94
C GLU A 114 -0.76 -14.74 20.41
N TYR A 115 0.51 -14.96 20.07
CA TYR A 115 1.42 -13.98 19.46
C TYR A 115 1.97 -14.53 18.14
N PRO A 116 1.21 -14.43 17.04
CA PRO A 116 1.68 -14.90 15.74
C PRO A 116 2.94 -14.16 15.29
N LYS A 117 3.80 -14.84 14.54
CA LYS A 117 5.01 -14.22 14.00
C LYS A 117 4.66 -13.20 12.91
N PHE A 118 5.43 -12.10 12.86
CA PHE A 118 5.28 -11.09 11.82
C PHE A 118 5.41 -11.68 10.40
N SER A 119 6.21 -12.74 10.21
CA SER A 119 6.44 -13.35 8.91
C SER A 119 5.20 -14.06 8.35
N TRP A 120 4.43 -14.74 9.22
CA TRP A 120 3.17 -15.36 8.83
C TRP A 120 2.15 -14.30 8.41
N TRP A 121 2.05 -13.22 9.18
CA TRP A 121 1.22 -12.07 8.84
C TRP A 121 1.63 -11.45 7.51
N LEU A 122 2.92 -11.11 7.34
CA LEU A 122 3.46 -10.50 6.13
C LEU A 122 3.17 -11.35 4.89
N ASN A 123 3.53 -12.64 4.93
CA ASN A 123 3.36 -13.50 3.78
C ASN A 123 1.88 -13.70 3.39
N ALA A 124 0.99 -13.89 4.38
CA ALA A 124 -0.44 -13.95 4.13
C ALA A 124 -0.98 -12.63 3.55
N ALA A 125 -0.51 -11.48 4.04
CA ALA A 125 -0.91 -10.17 3.55
C ALA A 125 -0.43 -9.90 2.12
N VAL A 126 0.80 -10.31 1.76
CA VAL A 126 1.33 -10.22 0.38
C VAL A 126 0.51 -11.08 -0.56
N LEU A 127 0.17 -12.31 -0.16
CA LEU A 127 -0.69 -13.19 -0.94
C LEU A 127 -2.10 -12.61 -1.10
N ASN A 128 -2.71 -12.10 -0.04
CA ASN A 128 -4.03 -11.47 -0.10
C ASN A 128 -4.02 -10.20 -0.96
N PHE A 129 -2.96 -9.39 -0.89
CA PHE A 129 -2.81 -8.24 -1.78
C PHE A 129 -2.79 -8.69 -3.25
N LEU A 130 -1.98 -9.71 -3.59
CA LEU A 130 -1.94 -10.29 -4.94
C LEU A 130 -3.31 -10.80 -5.39
N LEU A 131 -3.96 -11.62 -4.56
CA LEU A 131 -5.25 -12.22 -4.86
C LEU A 131 -6.39 -11.20 -4.92
N SER A 132 -6.23 -10.02 -4.32
CA SER A 132 -7.21 -8.93 -4.47
C SER A 132 -7.28 -8.36 -5.89
N HIS A 133 -6.21 -8.51 -6.68
CA HIS A 133 -6.05 -7.91 -8.01
C HIS A 133 -6.47 -8.84 -9.14
N GLN A 134 -7.64 -9.46 -9.00
CA GLN A 134 -8.26 -10.29 -10.03
C GLN A 134 -9.14 -9.43 -10.96
N ALA A 135 -9.72 -10.07 -11.98
CA ALA A 135 -10.65 -9.42 -12.92
C ALA A 135 -11.81 -8.72 -12.19
N GLN A 136 -12.28 -9.31 -11.09
CA GLN A 136 -13.09 -8.65 -10.08
C GLN A 136 -12.23 -8.39 -8.85
N PHE A 137 -12.18 -7.13 -8.42
CA PHE A 137 -11.43 -6.75 -7.23
C PHE A 137 -12.05 -7.37 -5.97
N ASP A 138 -11.25 -8.12 -5.20
CA ASP A 138 -11.66 -8.67 -3.92
C ASP A 138 -11.28 -7.70 -2.80
N ASN A 139 -12.27 -6.93 -2.34
CA ASN A 139 -12.07 -5.94 -1.30
C ASN A 139 -11.71 -6.57 0.05
N LYS A 140 -12.25 -7.75 0.40
CA LYS A 140 -11.96 -8.37 1.70
C LYS A 140 -10.49 -8.75 1.83
N LYS A 141 -9.92 -9.33 0.78
CA LYS A 141 -8.48 -9.66 0.76
C LYS A 141 -7.61 -8.41 0.78
N PHE A 142 -8.01 -7.37 0.07
CA PHE A 142 -7.30 -6.10 0.10
C PHE A 142 -7.35 -5.43 1.48
N GLU A 143 -8.52 -5.34 2.10
CA GLU A 143 -8.75 -4.78 3.43
C GLU A 143 -7.94 -5.55 4.49
N SER A 144 -7.94 -6.89 4.43
CA SER A 144 -7.10 -7.75 5.27
C SER A 144 -5.60 -7.47 5.09
N SER A 145 -5.15 -7.26 3.85
CA SER A 145 -3.76 -6.91 3.58
C SER A 145 -3.37 -5.54 4.14
N LEU A 146 -4.24 -4.52 3.99
CA LEU A 146 -4.01 -3.20 4.58
C LEU A 146 -3.96 -3.27 6.11
N TYR A 147 -4.88 -4.00 6.73
CA TYR A 147 -4.87 -4.18 8.18
C TYR A 147 -3.51 -4.69 8.68
N VAL A 148 -2.97 -5.72 8.02
CA VAL A 148 -1.66 -6.28 8.37
C VAL A 148 -0.51 -5.31 8.08
N LEU A 149 -0.52 -4.58 6.96
CA LEU A 149 0.48 -3.54 6.70
C LEU A 149 0.52 -2.50 7.82
N GLY A 150 -0.63 -2.15 8.39
CA GLY A 150 -0.71 -1.29 9.57
C GLY A 150 0.01 -1.91 10.77
N LEU A 151 -0.28 -3.17 11.11
CA LEU A 151 0.40 -3.89 12.20
C LEU A 151 1.91 -4.01 11.99
N LEU A 152 2.35 -4.27 10.76
CA LEU A 152 3.78 -4.35 10.40
C LEU A 152 4.49 -3.00 10.48
N LEU A 153 3.75 -1.91 10.29
CA LEU A 153 4.25 -0.56 10.45
C LEU A 153 4.14 -0.06 11.89
N ASP A 154 3.43 -0.76 12.78
CA ASP A 154 3.26 -0.40 14.19
C ASP A 154 3.84 -1.52 15.09
N ASP A 155 3.01 -2.42 15.59
CA ASP A 155 3.34 -3.46 16.57
C ASP A 155 4.54 -4.35 16.19
N TYR A 156 4.70 -4.67 14.91
CA TYR A 156 5.74 -5.58 14.41
C TYR A 156 6.89 -4.87 13.69
N PHE A 157 6.96 -3.52 13.76
CA PHE A 157 7.96 -2.77 12.98
C PHE A 157 9.40 -3.14 13.35
N ASP A 158 9.68 -3.38 14.63
CA ASP A 158 11.01 -3.77 15.07
C ASP A 158 11.40 -5.18 14.61
N ASP A 159 10.45 -6.11 14.54
CA ASP A 159 10.69 -7.48 14.07
C ASP A 159 11.03 -7.51 12.57
N ILE A 160 10.24 -6.82 11.73
CA ILE A 160 10.52 -6.76 10.30
C ILE A 160 11.82 -6.01 10.02
N LYS A 161 12.09 -4.92 10.74
CA LYS A 161 13.36 -4.18 10.64
C LYS A 161 14.53 -5.08 11.01
N TYR A 162 14.44 -5.82 12.12
CA TYR A 162 15.49 -6.73 12.55
C TYR A 162 15.74 -7.83 11.50
N ALA A 163 14.68 -8.44 10.97
CA ALA A 163 14.79 -9.52 10.00
C ALA A 163 15.37 -9.06 8.66
N VAL A 164 14.88 -7.96 8.10
CA VAL A 164 15.30 -7.43 6.78
C VAL A 164 16.73 -6.88 6.84
N LEU A 165 17.12 -6.25 7.94
CA LEU A 165 18.45 -5.65 8.10
C LEU A 165 19.48 -6.60 8.73
N SER A 166 19.14 -7.89 8.89
CA SER A 166 20.01 -8.91 9.49
C SER A 166 20.54 -8.50 10.88
N GLY A 167 19.65 -7.96 11.72
CA GLY A 167 19.93 -7.54 13.09
C GLY A 167 20.74 -6.26 13.24
N LYS A 168 21.01 -5.53 12.15
CA LYS A 168 21.64 -4.20 12.22
C LYS A 168 20.64 -3.18 12.75
N THR A 169 20.96 -2.53 13.87
CA THR A 169 20.16 -1.43 14.44
C THR A 169 20.56 -0.11 13.80
N MET A 170 20.04 0.16 12.61
CA MET A 170 20.17 1.48 11.98
C MET A 170 18.99 2.39 12.38
N ASN A 171 19.23 3.70 12.38
CA ASN A 171 18.21 4.71 12.63
C ASN A 171 17.31 4.84 11.38
N VAL A 172 16.40 3.89 11.22
CA VAL A 172 15.45 3.82 10.11
C VAL A 172 14.29 4.76 10.37
N ASN A 173 13.94 5.58 9.37
CA ASN A 173 12.79 6.47 9.47
C ASN A 173 11.45 5.75 9.19
N GLN A 174 10.89 5.08 10.21
CA GLN A 174 9.56 4.45 10.16
C GLN A 174 8.48 5.39 9.62
N ARG A 175 8.54 6.68 9.96
CA ARG A 175 7.59 7.68 9.49
C ARG A 175 7.63 7.85 7.97
N GLN A 176 8.82 7.83 7.37
CA GLN A 176 8.97 7.91 5.93
C GLN A 176 8.46 6.65 5.23
N ILE A 177 8.77 5.46 5.78
CA ILE A 177 8.29 4.19 5.23
C ILE A 177 6.76 4.14 5.23
N GLY A 178 6.12 4.49 6.37
CA GLY A 178 4.67 4.50 6.46
C GLY A 178 4.02 5.48 5.46
N LYS A 179 4.62 6.67 5.25
CA LYS A 179 4.16 7.60 4.20
C LYS A 179 4.27 7.01 2.80
N ASN A 180 5.38 6.33 2.49
CA ASN A 180 5.58 5.67 1.20
C ASN A 180 4.54 4.56 0.97
N VAL A 181 4.19 3.80 2.01
CA VAL A 181 3.12 2.79 1.95
C VAL A 181 1.77 3.45 1.64
N ILE A 182 1.40 4.52 2.35
CA ILE A 182 0.16 5.27 2.07
C ILE A 182 0.15 5.79 0.63
N ASP A 183 1.21 6.45 0.18
CA ASP A 183 1.29 7.00 -1.18
C ASP A 183 1.19 5.88 -2.24
N TYR A 184 1.80 4.71 -1.99
CA TYR A 184 1.66 3.55 -2.87
C TYR A 184 0.21 3.05 -2.94
N VAL A 185 -0.42 2.83 -1.79
CA VAL A 185 -1.81 2.33 -1.71
C VAL A 185 -2.76 3.27 -2.42
N LEU A 186 -2.67 4.59 -2.16
CA LEU A 186 -3.51 5.60 -2.81
C LEU A 186 -3.32 5.61 -4.34
N ARG A 187 -2.08 5.52 -4.80
CA ARG A 187 -1.77 5.43 -6.23
C ARG A 187 -2.33 4.14 -6.84
N TYR A 188 -2.17 3.01 -6.16
CA TYR A 188 -2.69 1.72 -6.62
C TYR A 188 -4.22 1.76 -6.77
N ILE A 189 -4.95 2.23 -5.77
CA ILE A 189 -6.41 2.40 -5.83
C ILE A 189 -6.82 3.31 -7.00
N ALA A 190 -6.09 4.40 -7.24
CA ALA A 190 -6.34 5.30 -8.35
C ALA A 190 -6.12 4.63 -9.71
N THR A 191 -4.95 4.02 -9.92
CA THR A 191 -4.57 3.41 -11.20
C THR A 191 -5.40 2.18 -11.54
N ALA A 192 -5.74 1.36 -10.53
CA ALA A 192 -6.59 0.18 -10.72
C ALA A 192 -8.09 0.52 -10.86
N ASN A 193 -8.45 1.81 -10.79
CA ASN A 193 -9.82 2.30 -10.91
C ASN A 193 -10.80 1.61 -9.93
N ILE A 194 -10.34 1.39 -8.69
CA ILE A 194 -11.09 0.65 -7.67
C ILE A 194 -12.19 1.56 -7.10
N GLN A 195 -13.45 1.21 -7.35
CA GLN A 195 -14.62 2.04 -7.05
C GLN A 195 -15.26 1.76 -5.67
N VAL A 196 -14.90 0.66 -5.00
CA VAL A 196 -15.53 0.25 -3.72
C VAL A 196 -15.38 1.28 -2.60
N TYR A 197 -14.37 2.16 -2.70
CA TYR A 197 -14.11 3.23 -1.73
C TYR A 197 -14.80 4.56 -2.07
N GLY A 198 -15.66 4.58 -3.09
CA GLY A 198 -16.33 5.78 -3.58
C GLY A 198 -15.41 6.69 -4.40
N ASN A 199 -16.01 7.65 -5.11
CA ASN A 199 -15.27 8.52 -6.04
C ASN A 199 -14.20 9.34 -5.31
N SER A 200 -14.51 9.83 -4.12
CA SER A 200 -13.58 10.64 -3.31
C SER A 200 -12.61 9.79 -2.49
N LYS A 201 -12.77 8.45 -2.50
CA LYS A 201 -11.94 7.47 -1.77
C LYS A 201 -11.92 7.67 -0.25
N ILE A 202 -12.76 8.53 0.31
CA ILE A 202 -12.86 8.81 1.74
C ILE A 202 -13.08 7.52 2.54
N LYS A 203 -13.86 6.57 2.00
CA LYS A 203 -14.13 5.28 2.67
C LYS A 203 -12.87 4.44 2.89
N LEU A 204 -11.78 4.69 2.15
CA LEU A 204 -10.50 4.00 2.33
C LEU A 204 -9.85 4.36 3.67
N LEU A 205 -10.15 5.53 4.25
CA LEU A 205 -9.55 5.97 5.52
C LEU A 205 -9.80 4.98 6.67
N LYS A 206 -10.93 4.27 6.64
CA LYS A 206 -11.26 3.25 7.65
C LYS A 206 -10.29 2.06 7.62
N GLU A 207 -9.70 1.76 6.46
CA GLU A 207 -8.79 0.63 6.26
C GLU A 207 -7.38 0.91 6.81
N PHE A 208 -7.09 2.16 7.19
CA PHE A 208 -5.82 2.53 7.81
C PHE A 208 -5.87 2.50 9.35
N ASN A 209 -6.94 2.00 9.97
CA ASN A 209 -7.14 2.08 11.42
C ASN A 209 -6.06 1.34 12.25
N SER A 210 -5.42 0.32 11.70
CA SER A 210 -4.32 -0.42 12.33
C SER A 210 -2.95 0.21 12.10
N PHE A 211 -2.86 1.29 11.31
CA PHE A 211 -1.59 1.95 11.03
C PHE A 211 -1.19 2.85 12.20
N PRO A 212 0.11 3.14 12.34
CA PRO A 212 0.56 4.14 13.29
C PRO A 212 -0.14 5.48 13.09
N LYS A 213 -0.42 6.19 14.18
CA LYS A 213 -1.14 7.48 14.17
C LYS A 213 -0.63 8.47 13.10
N PHE A 214 0.68 8.56 12.91
CA PHE A 214 1.26 9.48 11.93
C PHE A 214 0.88 9.14 10.47
N ALA A 215 0.70 7.85 10.16
CA ALA A 215 0.37 7.38 8.83
C ALA A 215 -1.12 7.61 8.55
N ILE A 216 -1.97 7.42 9.56
CA ILE A 216 -3.39 7.79 9.53
C ILE A 216 -3.53 9.28 9.23
N GLU A 217 -2.88 10.16 10.00
CA GLU A 217 -2.91 11.62 9.78
C GLU A 217 -2.42 12.02 8.39
N TYR A 218 -1.40 11.32 7.87
CA TYR A 218 -0.90 11.54 6.52
C TYR A 218 -1.90 11.12 5.45
N ALA A 219 -2.55 9.96 5.60
CA ALA A 219 -3.60 9.47 4.71
C ALA A 219 -4.82 10.41 4.72
N GLU A 220 -5.27 10.85 5.89
CA GLU A 220 -6.33 11.87 6.04
C GLU A 220 -5.98 13.13 5.26
N THR A 221 -4.75 13.64 5.44
CA THR A 221 -4.30 14.84 4.74
C THR A 221 -4.34 14.65 3.22
N LYS A 222 -3.82 13.52 2.71
CA LYS A 222 -3.74 13.21 1.28
C LYS A 222 -5.10 13.03 0.62
N ILE A 223 -6.06 12.42 1.32
CA ILE A 223 -7.41 12.19 0.79
C ILE A 223 -8.28 13.44 0.91
N LEU A 224 -8.28 14.10 2.08
CA LEU A 224 -9.26 15.14 2.39
C LEU A 224 -8.87 16.51 1.83
N THR A 225 -7.58 16.82 1.71
CA THR A 225 -7.13 18.15 1.26
C THR A 225 -7.60 18.49 -0.17
N PRO A 226 -7.41 17.62 -1.18
CA PRO A 226 -7.92 17.89 -2.53
C PRO A 226 -9.44 18.08 -2.60
N ILE A 227 -10.18 17.38 -1.73
CA ILE A 227 -11.65 17.47 -1.63
C ILE A 227 -12.03 18.82 -1.03
N LEU A 228 -11.35 19.25 0.03
CA LEU A 228 -11.56 20.55 0.65
C LEU A 228 -11.24 21.70 -0.30
N ASP A 229 -10.13 21.60 -1.04
CA ASP A 229 -9.75 22.60 -2.03
C ASP A 229 -10.77 22.68 -3.17
N SER A 230 -11.27 21.53 -3.64
CA SER A 230 -12.36 21.44 -4.63
C SER A 230 -13.64 22.11 -4.14
N ILE A 231 -14.05 21.82 -2.90
CA ILE A 231 -15.24 22.40 -2.29
C ILE A 231 -15.09 23.91 -2.12
N GLN A 232 -13.94 24.36 -1.61
CA GLN A 232 -13.65 25.78 -1.40
C GLN A 232 -13.68 26.55 -2.73
N ALA A 233 -13.03 26.03 -3.77
CA ALA A 233 -13.00 26.66 -5.09
C ALA A 233 -14.40 26.78 -5.72
N GLU A 234 -15.28 25.80 -5.53
CA GLU A 234 -16.65 25.87 -6.04
C GLU A 234 -17.51 26.84 -5.22
N THR A 235 -17.33 26.89 -3.91
CA THR A 235 -17.95 27.90 -3.04
C THR A 235 -17.57 29.31 -3.46
N ASP A 236 -16.29 29.58 -3.71
CA ASP A 236 -15.82 30.92 -4.07
C ASP A 236 -16.41 31.38 -5.42
N LYS A 237 -16.50 30.49 -6.41
CA LYS A 237 -17.24 30.79 -7.65
C LYS A 237 -18.69 31.17 -7.39
N LEU A 238 -19.39 30.41 -6.53
CA LEU A 238 -20.78 30.69 -6.20
C LEU A 238 -20.95 32.05 -5.50
N LYS A 239 -19.98 32.48 -4.69
CA LYS A 239 -19.96 33.83 -4.09
C LYS A 239 -19.76 34.90 -5.15
N ASP A 240 -18.75 34.76 -6.00
CA ASP A 240 -18.49 35.69 -7.11
C ASP A 240 -19.70 35.86 -8.02
N TYR A 241 -20.42 34.78 -8.33
CA TYR A 241 -21.66 34.86 -9.13
C TYR A 241 -22.77 35.65 -8.44
N ARG A 242 -22.94 35.52 -7.13
CA ARG A 242 -23.95 36.26 -6.36
C ARG A 242 -23.65 37.76 -6.32
N GLU A 243 -22.37 38.12 -6.31
CA GLU A 243 -21.91 39.50 -6.25
C GLU A 243 -21.95 40.19 -7.63
N ASN A 244 -21.78 39.43 -8.73
CA ASN A 244 -21.58 40.00 -10.07
C ASN A 244 -22.76 39.85 -11.06
N GLU A 245 -23.79 39.02 -10.82
CA GLU A 245 -24.96 38.90 -11.74
C GLU A 245 -26.34 38.95 -11.05
N ASN A 246 -27.30 39.62 -11.71
CA ASN A 246 -28.72 39.64 -11.36
C ASN A 246 -29.28 38.20 -11.26
N ARG A 247 -30.06 37.94 -10.20
CA ARG A 247 -30.53 36.63 -9.67
C ARG A 247 -31.16 35.60 -10.64
N PHE A 248 -31.22 35.84 -11.95
CA PHE A 248 -31.87 34.98 -12.95
C PHE A 248 -30.96 33.94 -13.62
N GLY A 249 -29.62 34.06 -13.54
CA GLY A 249 -28.67 33.12 -14.18
C GLY A 249 -28.37 31.82 -13.41
N LEU A 250 -28.68 31.77 -12.11
CA LEU A 250 -28.27 30.67 -11.22
C LEU A 250 -29.04 29.35 -11.42
N LYS A 251 -30.23 29.38 -12.06
CA LYS A 251 -31.04 28.17 -12.27
C LYS A 251 -30.48 27.22 -13.34
N ASN A 252 -29.57 27.67 -14.20
CA ASN A 252 -29.10 26.91 -15.37
C ASN A 252 -27.62 26.50 -15.35
N LYS A 253 -26.86 26.79 -14.28
CA LYS A 253 -25.48 26.30 -14.14
C LYS A 253 -25.41 25.40 -12.92
N GLY A 254 -25.88 24.16 -13.13
CA GLY A 254 -25.97 23.14 -12.09
C GLY A 254 -24.65 23.01 -11.35
N ILE A 255 -24.74 23.08 -10.01
CA ILE A 255 -23.68 22.60 -9.13
C ILE A 255 -23.23 21.25 -9.70
N LYS A 256 -21.93 21.11 -9.97
CA LYS A 256 -21.41 19.85 -10.52
C LYS A 256 -21.88 18.72 -9.61
N ASN A 257 -22.55 17.70 -10.14
CA ASN A 257 -23.01 16.55 -9.34
C ASN A 257 -21.88 15.96 -8.48
N GLU A 258 -20.65 16.02 -8.99
CA GLU A 258 -19.42 15.64 -8.29
C GLU A 258 -19.18 16.43 -6.99
N PHE A 259 -19.45 17.74 -6.96
CA PHE A 259 -19.35 18.55 -5.74
C PHE A 259 -20.33 18.09 -4.67
N ILE A 260 -21.58 17.80 -5.05
CA ILE A 260 -22.62 17.34 -4.10
C ILE A 260 -22.22 15.99 -3.51
N ILE A 261 -21.69 15.08 -4.34
CA ILE A 261 -21.22 13.77 -3.91
C ILE A 261 -20.04 13.92 -2.93
N GLN A 262 -19.01 14.68 -3.29
CA GLN A 262 -17.84 14.95 -2.45
C GLN A 262 -18.23 15.56 -1.09
N PHE A 263 -19.14 16.54 -1.10
CA PHE A 263 -19.63 17.20 0.11
C PHE A 263 -20.39 16.24 1.02
N ASN A 264 -21.24 15.37 0.46
CA ASN A 264 -22.00 14.39 1.25
C ASN A 264 -21.09 13.32 1.85
N GLU A 265 -20.15 12.77 1.07
CA GLU A 265 -19.18 11.79 1.56
C GLU A 265 -18.29 12.37 2.67
N LEU A 266 -17.88 13.64 2.54
CA LEU A 266 -17.13 14.35 3.56
C LEU A 266 -17.94 14.57 4.85
N ASN A 267 -19.20 15.00 4.75
CA ASN A 267 -20.07 15.18 5.91
C ASN A 267 -20.33 13.88 6.67
N GLU A 268 -20.52 12.77 5.95
CA GLU A 268 -20.68 11.45 6.55
C GLU A 268 -19.42 11.04 7.32
N TYR A 269 -18.24 11.25 6.73
CA TYR A 269 -16.96 10.98 7.39
C TYR A 269 -16.78 11.80 8.67
N ILE A 270 -17.04 13.11 8.63
CA ILE A 270 -16.96 13.99 9.81
C ILE A 270 -17.86 13.50 10.92
N LYS A 271 -19.11 13.16 10.59
CA LYS A 271 -20.10 12.72 11.59
C LYS A 271 -19.63 11.48 12.33
N ASN A 272 -18.94 10.58 11.64
CA ASN A 272 -18.44 9.33 12.19
C ASN A 272 -17.06 9.46 12.85
N ASN A 273 -16.33 10.56 12.62
CA ASN A 273 -14.96 10.76 13.11
C ASN A 273 -14.79 12.16 13.73
N PRO A 274 -15.42 12.43 14.89
CA PRO A 274 -15.45 13.76 15.52
C PRO A 274 -14.12 14.21 16.13
N ASP A 275 -13.09 13.35 16.14
CA ASP A 275 -11.73 13.66 16.59
C ASP A 275 -10.70 13.75 15.45
N SER A 276 -11.14 13.65 14.18
CA SER A 276 -10.24 13.72 13.03
C SER A 276 -9.43 15.02 13.03
N SER A 277 -8.11 14.89 12.84
CA SER A 277 -7.17 16.01 12.80
C SER A 277 -7.50 17.04 11.71
N ALA A 278 -8.24 16.62 10.69
CA ALA A 278 -8.69 17.45 9.60
C ALA A 278 -9.91 18.34 9.96
N LEU A 279 -10.60 18.08 11.08
CA LEU A 279 -11.86 18.75 11.42
C LEU A 279 -11.76 20.26 11.53
N TYR A 280 -10.67 20.81 12.06
CA TYR A 280 -10.51 22.26 12.16
C TYR A 280 -10.50 22.91 10.76
N LYS A 281 -9.76 22.33 9.81
CA LYS A 281 -9.74 22.79 8.41
C LYS A 281 -11.11 22.60 7.76
N ILE A 282 -11.71 21.43 7.95
CA ILE A 282 -13.01 21.09 7.36
C ILE A 282 -14.14 21.99 7.90
N GLN A 283 -14.22 22.22 9.21
CA GLN A 283 -15.23 23.07 9.84
C GLN A 283 -15.07 24.53 9.43
N SER A 284 -13.85 25.02 9.22
CA SER A 284 -13.63 26.37 8.69
C SER A 284 -14.19 26.54 7.27
N THR A 285 -13.99 25.55 6.39
CA THR A 285 -14.56 25.50 5.04
C THR A 285 -16.09 25.35 5.06
N ILE A 286 -16.65 24.54 5.97
CA ILE A 286 -18.11 24.34 6.08
C ILE A 286 -18.81 25.56 6.70
N ASN A 287 -18.22 26.23 7.70
CA ASN A 287 -18.82 27.41 8.32
C ASN A 287 -18.89 28.61 7.35
N LEU A 288 -17.99 28.68 6.37
CA LEU A 288 -18.08 29.62 5.24
C LEU A 288 -19.28 29.35 4.30
N ASN A 289 -19.91 28.18 4.39
CA ASN A 289 -21.00 27.72 3.52
C ASN A 289 -22.40 27.80 4.16
N ARG A 290 -22.51 28.12 5.46
CA ARG A 290 -23.80 28.31 6.15
C ARG A 290 -24.31 29.76 6.15
N GLY A 291 -23.51 30.71 5.66
CA GLY A 291 -23.88 32.12 5.45
C GLY A 291 -24.17 32.43 3.98
#